data_AF-A0A095UC52-F1
#
_entry.id   AF-A0A095UC52-F1
#
_cell.length_a   1.000
_cell.length_b   1.000
_cell.length_c   1.000
_cell.angle_alpha   90.00
_cell.angle_beta   90.00
_cell.angle_gamma   90.00
#
_symmetry.space_group_name_H-M   'P 1'
#
loop_
_entity.id
_entity.type
_entity.pdbx_description
1 polymer ?
#
loop_
_entity_poly.entity_id
_entity_poly.type
_entity_poly.pdbx_seq_one_letter_code
_entity_poly.pdbx_strand_id
1 'polypeptide(L)'
;MGLNVFKSVAFVVPLAGLAFLMEFGEKTDESACSGTLAFEKARQLMEDRPEVIDMSLKGFRWVDDCRFAMNGYADVETGAGPDRLGFELLVAFDPQARRWQQAGFSMTR
;
A
#
# COMPACT_ATOMS: atom_id res chain seq x y z
N MET A 1 18.04 -35.80 32.46
CA MET A 1 17.46 -34.44 32.66
C MET A 1 18.46 -33.45 32.10
N GLY A 2 18.26 -32.68 31.03
CA GLY A 2 17.04 -32.08 30.47
C GLY A 2 17.44 -30.64 30.14
N LEU A 3 18.17 -30.44 29.04
CA LEU A 3 18.66 -29.14 28.60
C LEU A 3 17.47 -28.29 28.14
N ASN A 4 17.26 -27.17 28.82
CA ASN A 4 16.28 -26.15 28.50
C ASN A 4 16.61 -25.46 27.16
N VAL A 5 16.18 -26.05 26.06
CA VAL A 5 16.17 -25.44 24.72
C VAL A 5 14.79 -24.81 24.49
N PHE A 6 14.50 -23.72 25.21
CA PHE A 6 13.21 -23.02 25.13
C PHE A 6 13.39 -21.52 24.88
N LYS A 7 14.34 -21.13 24.02
CA LYS A 7 14.55 -19.71 23.67
C LYS A 7 15.13 -19.50 22.28
N SER A 8 14.65 -20.19 21.25
CA SER A 8 15.10 -19.93 19.87
C SER A 8 14.07 -20.34 18.80
N VAL A 9 12.79 -20.00 19.00
CA VAL A 9 11.79 -20.10 17.93
C VAL A 9 10.93 -18.83 17.95
N ALA A 10 11.54 -17.71 17.57
CA ALA A 10 10.85 -16.45 17.29
C ALA A 10 11.33 -15.88 15.95
N PHE A 11 11.79 -16.76 15.07
CA PHE A 11 12.06 -16.46 13.67
C PHE A 11 11.18 -17.42 12.86
N VAL A 12 10.61 -16.93 11.77
CA VAL A 12 9.93 -17.69 10.72
C VAL A 12 8.42 -17.97 10.92
N VAL A 13 7.60 -16.94 11.14
CA VAL A 13 6.19 -16.90 10.66
C VAL A 13 5.78 -15.41 10.54
N PRO A 14 5.35 -14.83 9.39
CA PRO A 14 4.98 -15.44 8.11
C PRO A 14 5.56 -14.70 6.89
N LEU A 15 6.68 -15.18 6.33
CA LEU A 15 7.05 -14.88 4.93
C LEU A 15 6.06 -15.50 3.92
N ALA A 16 5.08 -16.30 4.39
CA ALA A 16 4.04 -16.90 3.56
C ALA A 16 2.91 -15.91 3.16
N GLY A 17 2.83 -14.73 3.79
CA GLY A 17 1.88 -13.69 3.38
C GLY A 17 2.25 -13.02 2.03
N LEU A 18 3.50 -13.12 1.60
CA LEU A 18 3.99 -12.54 0.35
C LEU A 18 3.62 -13.35 -0.89
N ALA A 19 3.19 -14.61 -0.74
CA ALA A 19 2.81 -15.44 -1.88
C ALA A 19 1.40 -15.12 -2.42
N PHE A 20 0.51 -14.54 -1.60
CA PHE A 20 -0.86 -14.22 -2.05
C PHE A 20 -0.94 -12.96 -2.93
N LEU A 21 0.15 -12.19 -3.04
CA LEU A 21 0.23 -11.04 -3.95
C LEU A 21 0.64 -11.43 -5.38
N MET A 22 1.03 -12.69 -5.61
CA MET A 22 1.46 -13.14 -6.95
C MET A 22 0.29 -13.44 -7.90
N GLU A 23 -0.96 -13.42 -7.45
CA GLU A 23 -2.10 -13.86 -8.26
C GLU A 23 -2.97 -12.73 -8.84
N PHE A 24 -2.75 -11.46 -8.45
CA PHE A 24 -3.63 -10.34 -8.88
C PHE A 24 -2.99 -9.27 -9.77
N GLY A 25 -1.81 -9.50 -10.32
CA GLY A 25 -1.19 -8.47 -11.17
C GLY A 25 0.03 -8.92 -11.93
N GLU A 26 -0.14 -9.90 -12.80
CA GLU A 26 0.88 -10.28 -13.78
C GLU A 26 1.11 -9.12 -14.77
N LYS A 27 2.05 -8.23 -14.43
CA LYS A 27 2.94 -7.54 -15.38
C LYS A 27 4.38 -7.73 -14.91
N THR A 28 4.96 -8.80 -15.42
CA THR A 28 6.37 -8.98 -15.75
C THR A 28 6.95 -7.75 -16.45
N ASP A 29 7.83 -7.00 -15.77
CA ASP A 29 9.09 -6.44 -16.28
C ASP A 29 9.68 -5.56 -15.18
N GLU A 30 10.95 -5.77 -14.81
CA GLU A 30 11.76 -4.80 -14.05
C GLU A 30 12.08 -3.57 -14.94
N SER A 31 11.05 -3.00 -15.55
CA SER A 31 11.07 -1.65 -16.10
C SER A 31 11.28 -0.64 -14.97
N ALA A 32 11.65 0.59 -15.31
CA ALA A 32 11.88 1.68 -14.35
C ALA A 32 10.71 1.93 -13.36
N CYS A 33 9.55 1.33 -13.60
CA CYS A 33 8.30 1.56 -12.89
C CYS A 33 7.79 0.28 -12.22
N SER A 34 8.48 -0.12 -11.15
CA SER A 34 8.08 -1.26 -10.31
C SER A 34 6.72 -1.02 -9.64
N GLY A 35 5.79 -1.96 -9.83
CA GLY A 35 4.47 -1.96 -9.19
C GLY A 35 4.52 -2.12 -7.68
N THR A 36 5.49 -2.89 -7.17
CA THR A 36 5.72 -3.03 -5.73
C THR A 36 6.07 -1.69 -5.10
N LEU A 37 7.00 -0.94 -5.72
CA LEU A 37 7.38 0.38 -5.24
C LEU A 37 6.23 1.39 -5.37
N ALA A 38 5.40 1.28 -6.41
CA ALA A 38 4.21 2.10 -6.57
C ALA A 38 3.20 1.86 -5.44
N PHE A 39 2.93 0.59 -5.13
CA PHE A 39 2.02 0.19 -4.06
C PHE A 39 2.53 0.61 -2.68
N GLU A 40 3.79 0.33 -2.37
CA GLU A 40 4.40 0.74 -1.10
C GLU A 40 4.35 2.26 -0.94
N LYS A 41 4.63 3.01 -2.01
CA LYS A 41 4.54 4.47 -1.96
C LYS A 41 3.12 4.96 -1.77
N ALA A 42 2.15 4.36 -2.47
CA ALA A 42 0.74 4.71 -2.32
C ALA A 42 0.25 4.44 -0.89
N ARG A 43 0.58 3.28 -0.31
CA ARG A 43 0.27 2.94 1.08
C ARG A 43 0.89 3.94 2.05
N GLN A 44 2.18 4.23 1.89
CA GLN A 44 2.87 5.24 2.70
C GLN A 44 2.17 6.60 2.64
N LEU A 45 1.80 7.06 1.44
CA LEU A 45 1.11 8.34 1.25
C LEU A 45 -0.27 8.40 1.90
N MET A 46 -0.94 7.26 2.11
CA MET A 46 -2.19 7.20 2.87
C MET A 46 -1.93 7.20 4.38
N GLU A 47 -0.93 6.46 4.85
CA GLU A 47 -0.58 6.35 6.27
C GLU A 47 0.01 7.65 6.83
N ASP A 48 0.74 8.41 6.00
CA ASP A 48 1.33 9.69 6.38
C ASP A 48 0.28 10.83 6.47
N ARG A 49 -1.00 10.56 6.16
CA ARG A 49 -2.06 11.58 6.24
C ARG A 49 -2.56 11.74 7.67
N PRO A 50 -2.51 12.96 8.24
CA PRO A 50 -2.91 13.19 9.63
C PRO A 50 -4.40 12.94 9.88
N GLU A 51 -5.24 13.08 8.85
CA GLU A 51 -6.67 12.85 8.95
C GLU A 51 -7.07 11.36 8.94
N VAL A 52 -6.18 10.45 8.51
CA VAL A 52 -6.49 9.02 8.35
C VAL A 52 -6.12 8.25 9.61
N ILE A 53 -7.11 7.59 10.22
CA ILE A 53 -6.94 6.73 11.39
C ILE A 53 -6.58 5.30 10.95
N ASP A 54 -7.32 4.79 9.98
CA ASP A 54 -7.16 3.44 9.42
C ASP A 54 -7.61 3.43 7.96
N MET A 55 -7.20 2.41 7.20
CA MET A 55 -7.63 2.22 5.83
C MET A 55 -7.88 0.75 5.49
N SER A 56 -8.91 0.54 4.68
CA SER A 56 -9.24 -0.74 4.09
C SER A 56 -9.04 -0.67 2.58
N LEU A 57 -8.06 -1.42 2.07
CA LEU A 57 -7.76 -1.48 0.64
C LEU A 57 -8.81 -2.32 -0.08
N LYS A 58 -9.39 -1.75 -1.15
CA LYS A 58 -10.36 -2.45 -2.01
C LYS A 58 -9.71 -2.96 -3.28
N GLY A 59 -8.80 -2.19 -3.85
CA GLY A 59 -8.16 -2.57 -5.10
C GLY A 59 -7.07 -1.61 -5.52
N PHE A 60 -6.32 -2.07 -6.51
CA PHE A 60 -5.28 -1.29 -7.16
C PHE A 60 -5.24 -1.65 -8.64
N ARG A 61 -4.82 -0.70 -9.47
CA ARG A 61 -4.73 -0.87 -10.92
C ARG A 61 -3.68 0.04 -11.52
N TRP A 62 -3.10 -0.40 -12.63
CA TRP A 62 -2.33 0.47 -13.51
C TRP A 62 -3.29 1.35 -14.31
N VAL A 63 -3.01 2.66 -14.37
CA VAL A 63 -3.81 3.63 -15.15
C VAL A 63 -3.21 3.82 -16.53
N ASP A 64 -1.91 4.15 -16.58
CA ASP A 64 -1.11 4.33 -17.79
C ASP A 64 0.35 3.91 -17.48
N ASP A 65 1.28 4.12 -18.43
CA ASP A 65 2.71 3.93 -18.22
C ASP A 65 3.18 4.66 -16.95
N CYS A 66 3.71 3.87 -16.01
CA CYS A 66 4.24 4.35 -14.74
C CYS A 66 3.26 5.14 -13.86
N ARG A 67 1.95 4.89 -14.01
CA ARG A 67 0.88 5.46 -13.18
C ARG A 67 0.06 4.36 -12.52
N PHE A 68 -0.05 4.43 -11.20
CA PHE A 68 -0.69 3.41 -10.38
C PHE A 68 -1.78 4.06 -9.52
N ALA A 69 -2.98 3.49 -9.55
CA ALA A 69 -4.10 3.90 -8.73
C ALA A 69 -4.36 2.87 -7.63
N MET A 70 -4.61 3.35 -6.41
CA MET A 70 -5.01 2.59 -5.25
C MET A 70 -6.33 3.15 -4.73
N ASN A 71 -7.28 2.29 -4.41
CA ASN A 71 -8.57 2.71 -3.86
C ASN A 71 -9.00 1.84 -2.69
N GLY A 72 -9.93 2.38 -1.91
CA GLY A 72 -10.40 1.74 -0.70
C GLY A 72 -11.31 2.65 0.12
N TYR A 73 -11.36 2.36 1.41
CA TYR A 73 -12.01 3.18 2.43
C TYR A 73 -10.97 3.68 3.41
N ALA A 74 -11.06 4.93 3.81
CA ALA A 74 -10.28 5.52 4.88
C ALA A 74 -11.23 5.93 6.00
N ASP A 75 -10.90 5.49 7.21
CA ASP A 75 -11.55 5.97 8.42
C ASP A 75 -10.83 7.26 8.83
N VAL A 76 -11.55 8.37 8.85
CA VAL A 76 -11.01 9.71 9.09
C VAL A 76 -11.56 10.32 10.37
N GLU A 77 -10.70 10.98 11.15
CA GLU A 77 -11.15 11.70 12.34
C GLU A 77 -11.81 13.01 11.92
N THR A 78 -13.07 13.22 12.30
CA THR A 78 -13.78 14.49 12.09
C THR A 78 -14.16 15.11 13.42
N GLY A 79 -14.48 16.41 13.43
CA GLY A 79 -14.98 17.06 14.64
C GLY A 79 -16.28 16.46 15.21
N ALA A 80 -16.98 15.60 14.45
CA ALA A 80 -18.17 14.88 14.87
C ALA A 80 -17.90 13.40 15.24
N GLY A 81 -16.64 12.96 15.22
CA GLY A 81 -16.20 11.57 15.39
C GLY A 81 -15.69 10.94 14.08
N PRO A 82 -15.34 9.65 14.09
CA PRO A 82 -14.81 8.97 12.92
C PRO A 82 -15.87 8.87 11.80
N ASP A 83 -15.50 9.27 10.58
CA ASP A 83 -16.27 9.11 9.34
C ASP A 83 -15.54 8.15 8.41
N ARG A 84 -16.27 7.39 7.58
CA ARG A 84 -15.67 6.45 6.62
C ARG A 84 -15.86 6.99 5.20
N LEU A 85 -14.77 7.32 4.53
CA LEU A 85 -14.78 7.87 3.19
C LEU A 85 -14.15 6.89 2.20
N GLY A 86 -14.75 6.77 1.01
CA GLY A 86 -14.07 6.14 -0.12
C GLY A 86 -12.90 7.01 -0.56
N PHE A 87 -11.78 6.42 -0.95
CA PHE A 87 -10.64 7.16 -1.50
C PHE A 87 -10.14 6.57 -2.81
N GLU A 88 -9.56 7.42 -3.64
CA GLU A 88 -8.72 7.05 -4.77
C GLU A 88 -7.42 7.86 -4.71
N LEU A 89 -6.29 7.15 -4.67
CA LEU A 89 -4.96 7.72 -4.68
C LEU A 89 -4.25 7.31 -5.97
N LEU A 90 -3.79 8.29 -6.74
CA LEU A 90 -2.99 8.09 -7.93
C LEU A 90 -1.54 8.46 -7.62
N VAL A 91 -0.62 7.53 -7.90
CA VAL A 91 0.82 7.78 -7.87
C VAL A 91 1.41 7.65 -9.27
N ALA A 92 2.41 8.47 -9.57
CA ALA A 92 3.14 8.43 -10.82
C ALA A 92 4.65 8.39 -10.54
N PHE A 93 5.39 7.66 -11.37
CA PHE A 93 6.85 7.71 -11.34
C PHE A 93 7.34 8.98 -12.02
N ASP A 94 8.15 9.75 -11.30
CA ASP A 94 8.88 10.88 -11.86
C ASP A 94 10.25 10.40 -12.36
N PRO A 95 10.51 10.40 -13.68
CA PRO A 95 11.78 9.93 -14.23
C PRO A 95 12.96 10.85 -13.92
N GLN A 96 12.72 12.14 -13.66
CA GLN A 96 13.78 13.10 -13.31
C GLN A 96 14.23 12.88 -11.87
N ALA A 97 13.28 12.77 -10.95
CA ALA A 97 13.56 12.51 -9.54
C ALA A 97 13.80 11.03 -9.21
N ARG A 98 13.58 10.14 -10.19
CA ARG A 98 13.66 8.67 -10.07
C ARG A 98 12.89 8.12 -8.87
N ARG A 99 11.68 8.65 -8.63
CA ARG A 99 10.85 8.28 -7.48
C ARG A 99 9.37 8.35 -7.78
N TRP A 100 8.60 7.54 -7.05
CA TRP A 100 7.14 7.60 -7.04
C TRP A 100 6.63 8.80 -6.24
N GLN A 101 5.64 9.51 -6.79
CA GLN A 101 5.04 10.70 -6.19
C GLN A 101 3.52 10.67 -6.32
N GLN A 102 2.82 11.38 -5.43
CA GLN A 102 1.38 11.57 -5.56
C GLN A 102 1.08 12.41 -6.81
N ALA A 103 0.27 11.87 -7.71
CA ALA A 103 -0.21 12.54 -8.90
C ALA A 103 -1.66 13.03 -8.74
N GLY A 104 -2.44 12.37 -7.89
CA GLY A 104 -3.83 12.73 -7.63
C GLY A 104 -4.34 12.07 -6.37
N PHE A 105 -5.30 12.71 -5.71
CA PHE A 105 -5.94 12.16 -4.54
C PHE A 105 -7.37 12.70 -4.45
N SER A 106 -8.32 11.82 -4.15
CA SER A 106 -9.69 12.17 -3.87
C SER A 106 -10.24 11.34 -2.73
N MET A 107 -11.11 11.96 -1.93
CA MET A 107 -11.96 11.30 -0.95
C MET A 107 -13.42 11.62 -1.29
N THR A 108 -14.28 10.63 -1.22
CA THR A 108 -15.71 10.73 -1.53
C THR A 108 -16.50 10.08 -0.39
N ARG A 109 -17.56 10.75 0.06
CA ARG A 109 -18.48 10.23 1.08
C ARG A 109 -19.51 9.30 0.46
#